data_AF-A0A2M7JPJ2-F1
#
_entry.id   AF-A0A2M7JPJ2-F1
#
_cell.length_a   1.000
_cell.length_b   1.000
_cell.length_c   1.000
_cell.angle_alpha   90.00
_cell.angle_beta   90.00
_cell.angle_gamma   90.00
#
_symmetry.space_group_name_H-M   'P 1'
#
loop_
_entity.id
_entity.type
_entity.pdbx_description
1 polymer ?
#
loop_
_entity_poly.entity_id
_entity_poly.type
_entity_poly.pdbx_seq_one_letter_code
_entity_poly.pdbx_strand_id
1 'polypeptide(L)'
;MGDPTAKWSGRLTFNPLKHLDPIGTLMLFVAGFGWAKPVPVNFNRISDRRKGLIFVSSAGIVANILFAFVALLFIRLFSTSSSGIALILVYKVCQYVAQINITLAALNLIPIPPLDGSKILMGFISERTQVFLARLEPYGFFIIIGL
;
A
#
# COMPACT_ATOMS: atom_id res chain seq x y z
N MET A 1 -19.75 -3.91 0.18
CA MET A 1 -19.05 -3.31 1.35
C MET A 1 -19.37 -1.82 1.36
N GLY A 2 -20.45 -1.46 2.04
CA GLY A 2 -21.10 -0.15 1.92
C GLY A 2 -20.56 0.89 2.91
N ASP A 3 -19.31 1.34 2.72
CA ASP A 3 -18.89 2.62 3.32
C ASP A 3 -19.10 3.73 2.28
N PRO A 4 -20.13 4.58 2.43
CA PRO A 4 -20.39 5.65 1.49
C PRO A 4 -19.44 6.84 1.68
N THR A 5 -18.49 6.82 2.62
CA THR A 5 -17.61 7.97 2.92
C THR A 5 -16.75 8.39 1.71
N ALA A 6 -16.24 7.43 0.92
CA ALA A 6 -15.54 7.72 -0.34
C ALA A 6 -16.48 8.27 -1.45
N LYS A 7 -17.76 7.86 -1.42
CA LYS A 7 -18.82 8.34 -2.34
C LYS A 7 -19.28 9.74 -1.97
N TRP A 8 -19.43 10.03 -0.68
CA TRP A 8 -19.94 11.30 -0.14
C TRP A 8 -18.86 12.38 -0.12
N SER A 9 -17.58 12.01 -0.03
CA SER A 9 -16.46 12.92 -0.28
C SER A 9 -16.23 13.24 -1.76
N GLY A 10 -17.05 12.70 -2.66
CA GLY A 10 -17.00 12.99 -4.10
C GLY A 10 -15.73 12.50 -4.79
N ARG A 11 -15.05 11.50 -4.21
CA ARG A 11 -13.77 10.94 -4.69
C ARG A 11 -13.90 9.66 -5.51
N LEU A 12 -15.12 9.13 -5.66
CA LEU A 12 -15.47 8.20 -6.74
C LEU A 12 -15.58 8.99 -8.06
N THR A 13 -14.47 9.55 -8.53
CA THR A 13 -14.40 10.23 -9.82
C THR A 13 -13.04 9.94 -10.44
N PHE A 14 -13.03 9.56 -11.72
CA PHE A 14 -11.81 9.37 -12.52
C PHE A 14 -11.01 10.67 -12.76
N ASN A 15 -11.41 11.78 -12.14
CA ASN A 15 -10.74 13.06 -12.31
C ASN A 15 -9.52 13.15 -11.36
N PRO A 16 -8.27 13.10 -11.87
CA PRO A 16 -7.06 13.13 -11.05
C PRO A 16 -6.88 14.45 -10.31
N LEU A 17 -7.43 15.56 -10.82
CA LEU A 17 -7.34 16.89 -10.19
C LEU A 17 -8.01 16.94 -8.82
N LYS A 18 -9.01 16.09 -8.56
CA LYS A 18 -9.68 16.03 -7.24
C LYS A 18 -8.86 15.32 -6.16
N HIS A 19 -7.79 14.64 -6.55
CA HIS A 19 -6.92 13.88 -5.64
C HIS A 19 -5.60 14.60 -5.35
N LEU A 20 -5.29 15.66 -6.09
CA LEU A 20 -4.10 16.49 -5.89
C LEU A 20 -4.33 17.53 -4.79
N ASP A 21 -3.35 17.67 -3.90
CA ASP A 21 -3.29 18.79 -2.96
C ASP A 21 -2.61 19.97 -3.66
N PRO A 22 -3.22 21.17 -3.73
CA PRO A 22 -2.60 22.33 -4.38
C PRO A 22 -1.21 22.66 -3.84
N ILE A 23 -1.01 22.50 -2.52
CA ILE A 23 0.28 22.78 -1.86
C ILE A 23 1.28 21.67 -2.16
N GLY A 24 0.84 20.41 -2.08
CA GLY A 24 1.67 19.25 -2.42
C GLY A 24 2.09 19.25 -3.90
N THR A 25 1.20 19.70 -4.78
CA THR A 25 1.48 19.83 -6.22
C THR A 25 2.46 20.97 -6.49
N LEU A 26 2.31 22.11 -5.80
CA LEU A 26 3.27 23.22 -5.92
C LEU A 26 4.67 22.82 -5.43
N MET A 27 4.74 22.13 -4.29
CA MET A 27 5.99 21.59 -3.74
C MET A 27 6.68 20.61 -4.71
N LEU A 28 5.91 19.84 -5.48
CA LEU A 28 6.47 18.95 -6.50
C LEU A 28 7.28 19.72 -7.55
N PHE A 29 6.82 20.92 -7.95
CA PHE A 29 7.53 21.77 -8.92
C PHE A 29 8.69 22.56 -8.32
N VAL A 30 8.58 22.99 -7.05
CA VAL A 30 9.59 23.84 -6.41
C VAL A 30 10.73 23.02 -5.77
N ALA A 31 10.37 21.91 -5.11
CA ALA A 31 11.28 21.13 -4.28
C ALA A 31 11.50 19.70 -4.80
N GLY A 32 10.82 19.30 -5.88
CA GLY A 32 10.91 17.95 -6.45
C GLY A 32 10.19 16.87 -5.62
N PHE A 33 9.50 17.25 -4.54
CA PHE A 33 8.71 16.35 -3.70
C PHE A 33 7.31 16.92 -3.47
N GLY A 34 6.29 16.06 -3.52
CA GLY A 34 4.90 16.47 -3.34
C GLY A 34 4.07 15.33 -2.78
N TRP A 35 2.98 15.66 -2.09
CA TRP A 35 2.09 14.67 -1.49
C TRP A 35 0.65 14.84 -2.00
N ALA A 36 -0.06 13.72 -2.11
CA ALA A 36 -1.47 13.71 -2.48
C ALA A 36 -2.36 13.96 -1.27
N LYS A 37 -3.58 14.45 -1.52
CA LYS A 37 -4.55 14.72 -0.45
C LYS A 37 -5.04 13.39 0.15
N PRO A 38 -4.81 13.10 1.44
CA PRO A 38 -5.20 11.81 2.03
C PRO A 38 -6.71 11.57 1.89
N VAL A 39 -7.08 10.33 1.61
CA VAL A 39 -8.49 9.90 1.51
C VAL A 39 -8.93 9.44 2.90
N PRO A 40 -9.89 10.11 3.55
CA PRO A 40 -10.37 9.67 4.85
C PRO A 40 -11.21 8.39 4.69
N VAL A 41 -10.82 7.33 5.40
CA VAL A 41 -11.59 6.09 5.53
C VAL A 41 -12.28 6.10 6.90
N ASN A 42 -13.61 5.97 6.93
CA ASN A 42 -14.36 6.00 8.19
C ASN A 42 -14.72 4.58 8.63
N PHE A 43 -13.85 3.99 9.44
CA PHE A 43 -14.01 2.63 9.97
C PHE A 43 -15.23 2.46 10.91
N ASN A 44 -15.87 3.54 11.37
CA ASN A 44 -17.07 3.47 12.22
C ASN A 44 -18.37 3.17 11.46
N ARG A 45 -18.38 3.21 10.11
CA ARG A 45 -19.57 2.90 9.29
C ARG A 45 -19.55 1.51 8.66
N ILE A 46 -18.51 0.71 8.93
CA ILE A 46 -18.40 -0.66 8.43
C ILE A 46 -19.13 -1.59 9.41
N SER A 47 -20.11 -2.38 8.93
CA SER A 47 -20.96 -3.23 9.79
C SER A 47 -20.16 -4.23 10.63
N ASP A 48 -18.99 -4.65 10.13
CA ASP A 48 -18.01 -5.48 10.83
C ASP A 48 -16.63 -4.81 10.75
N ARG A 49 -16.28 -3.98 11.74
CA ARG A 49 -14.99 -3.27 11.81
C ARG A 49 -13.78 -4.21 11.67
N ARG A 50 -13.88 -5.42 12.25
CA ARG A 50 -12.83 -6.46 12.15
C ARG A 50 -12.63 -6.97 10.73
N LYS A 51 -13.72 -7.33 10.04
CA LYS A 51 -13.63 -7.80 8.64
C LYS A 51 -13.16 -6.67 7.73
N GLY A 52 -13.64 -5.44 7.93
CA GLY A 52 -13.18 -4.27 7.19
C GLY A 52 -11.68 -4.05 7.29
N LEU A 53 -11.12 -4.13 8.50
CA LEU A 53 -9.68 -4.02 8.72
C LEU A 53 -8.90 -5.12 8.00
N ILE A 54 -9.33 -6.39 8.11
CA ILE A 54 -8.67 -7.51 7.44
C ILE A 54 -8.70 -7.33 5.92
N PHE A 55 -9.86 -7.08 5.33
CA PHE A 55 -10.00 -6.97 3.87
C PHE A 55 -9.18 -5.80 3.31
N VAL A 56 -9.29 -4.61 3.90
CA VAL A 56 -8.56 -3.43 3.43
C VAL A 56 -7.05 -3.63 3.55
N SER A 57 -6.58 -4.17 4.66
CA SER A 57 -5.15 -4.39 4.90
C SER A 57 -4.59 -5.51 4.01
N SER A 58 -5.38 -6.58 3.80
CA SER A 58 -5.00 -7.67 2.88
C SER A 58 -4.95 -7.23 1.42
N ALA A 59 -5.77 -6.25 1.01
CA ALA A 59 -5.80 -5.79 -0.38
C ALA A 59 -4.46 -5.20 -0.83
N GLY A 60 -3.79 -4.44 0.04
CA GLY A 60 -2.45 -3.88 -0.24
C GLY A 60 -1.39 -4.98 -0.41
N ILE A 61 -1.38 -5.97 0.49
CA ILE A 61 -0.45 -7.11 0.44
C ILE A 61 -0.68 -7.93 -0.84
N VAL A 62 -1.93 -8.26 -1.15
CA VAL A 62 -2.30 -9.04 -2.34
C VAL A 62 -1.92 -8.30 -3.61
N ALA A 63 -2.14 -6.98 -3.67
CA ALA A 63 -1.74 -6.17 -4.83
C ALA A 63 -0.22 -6.22 -5.05
N ASN A 64 0.59 -6.04 -4.00
CA ASN A 64 2.04 -6.12 -4.10
C ASN A 64 2.50 -7.51 -4.58
N ILE A 65 1.96 -8.59 -4.00
CA ILE A 65 2.29 -9.96 -4.44
C ILE A 65 1.90 -10.17 -5.91
N LEU A 66 0.76 -9.66 -6.35
CA LEU A 66 0.31 -9.78 -7.74
C LEU A 66 1.25 -9.04 -8.70
N PHE A 67 1.67 -7.82 -8.37
CA PHE A 67 2.63 -7.07 -9.18
C PHE A 67 3.99 -7.77 -9.26
N ALA A 68 4.48 -8.31 -8.14
CA ALA A 68 5.70 -9.11 -8.13
C ALA A 68 5.58 -10.35 -9.01
N PHE A 69 4.47 -11.08 -8.91
CA PHE A 69 4.20 -12.26 -9.71
C PHE A 69 4.19 -11.95 -11.21
N VAL A 70 3.49 -10.89 -11.62
CA VAL A 70 3.45 -10.47 -13.03
C VAL A 70 4.86 -10.11 -13.51
N ALA A 71 5.63 -9.33 -12.73
CA ALA A 71 7.00 -8.97 -13.11
C ALA A 71 7.92 -10.19 -13.28
N LEU A 72 7.83 -11.18 -12.38
CA LEU A 72 8.58 -12.44 -12.49
C LEU A 72 8.13 -13.29 -13.68
N LEU A 73 6.83 -13.32 -13.98
CA LEU A 73 6.29 -14.02 -15.14
C LEU A 73 6.85 -13.42 -16.44
N PHE A 74 6.88 -12.09 -16.56
CA PHE A 74 7.53 -11.40 -17.68
C PHE A 74 9.01 -11.78 -17.78
N ILE A 75 9.76 -11.73 -16.66
CA ILE A 75 11.16 -12.17 -16.65
C ILE A 75 11.31 -13.60 -17.21
N ARG A 76 10.45 -14.53 -16.79
CA ARG A 76 10.54 -15.93 -17.21
C ARG A 76 10.27 -16.09 -18.71
N LEU A 77 9.22 -15.44 -19.22
CA LEU A 77 8.82 -15.53 -20.63
C LEU A 77 9.86 -14.93 -21.58
N PHE A 78 10.56 -13.89 -21.16
CA PHE A 78 11.52 -13.16 -22.01
C PHE A 78 13.00 -13.51 -21.70
N SER A 79 13.28 -14.44 -20.77
CA SER A 79 14.65 -14.80 -20.37
C SER A 79 15.50 -15.45 -21.46
N THR A 80 14.87 -16.06 -22.47
CA THR A 80 15.54 -16.83 -23.53
C THR A 80 15.97 -16.00 -24.75
N SER A 81 15.64 -14.72 -24.79
CA SER A 81 15.86 -13.85 -25.95
C SER A 81 16.71 -12.65 -25.54
N SER A 82 18.04 -12.70 -25.64
CA SER A 82 18.82 -11.46 -25.44
C SER A 82 20.11 -11.34 -26.24
N SER A 83 20.03 -10.50 -27.29
CA SER A 83 21.14 -9.74 -27.88
C SER A 83 20.75 -8.27 -28.16
N GLY A 84 19.73 -7.73 -27.48
CA GLY A 84 19.25 -6.35 -27.68
C GLY A 84 19.21 -5.50 -26.41
N ILE A 85 19.73 -4.27 -26.48
CA ILE A 85 19.83 -3.31 -25.34
C ILE A 85 18.45 -3.04 -24.70
N ALA A 86 17.39 -2.90 -25.50
CA ALA A 86 16.04 -2.66 -25.00
C ALA A 86 15.52 -3.81 -24.11
N LEU A 87 15.79 -5.07 -24.49
CA LEU A 87 15.38 -6.25 -23.71
C LEU A 87 16.13 -6.34 -22.38
N ILE A 88 17.42 -5.95 -22.36
CA ILE A 88 18.22 -5.89 -21.12
C ILE A 88 17.63 -4.85 -20.15
N LEU A 89 17.21 -3.69 -20.66
CA LEU A 89 16.57 -2.66 -19.83
C LEU A 89 15.23 -3.13 -19.26
N VAL A 90 14.37 -3.75 -20.08
CA VAL A 90 13.08 -4.30 -19.62
C VAL A 90 13.29 -5.36 -18.53
N TYR A 91 14.25 -6.28 -18.72
CA TYR A 91 14.59 -7.29 -17.73
C TYR A 91 15.00 -6.67 -16.39
N LYS A 92 15.90 -5.67 -16.41
CA LYS A 92 16.32 -4.98 -15.18
C LYS A 92 15.17 -4.27 -14.48
N VAL A 93 14.31 -3.57 -15.24
CA VAL A 93 13.14 -2.89 -14.68
C VAL A 93 12.19 -3.90 -14.02
N CYS A 94 11.88 -5.01 -14.69
CA CYS A 94 11.05 -6.06 -14.10
C CYS A 94 11.68 -6.65 -12.83
N GLN A 95 13.00 -6.82 -12.78
CA GLN A 95 13.68 -7.30 -11.58
C GLN A 95 13.49 -6.33 -10.40
N TYR A 96 13.70 -5.03 -10.63
CA TYR A 96 13.47 -4.02 -9.59
C TYR A 96 12.00 -3.99 -9.14
N VAL A 97 11.06 -4.03 -10.09
CA VAL A 97 9.62 -4.05 -9.77
C VAL A 97 9.28 -5.28 -8.90
N ALA A 98 9.78 -6.47 -9.28
CA ALA A 98 9.57 -7.68 -8.50
C ALA A 98 10.16 -7.56 -7.09
N GLN A 99 11.43 -7.15 -6.99
CA GLN A 99 12.13 -7.02 -5.71
C GLN A 99 11.45 -6.03 -4.77
N ILE A 100 11.08 -4.84 -5.27
CA ILE A 100 10.40 -3.80 -4.48
C ILE A 100 9.05 -4.32 -3.98
N ASN A 101 8.23 -4.91 -4.86
CA ASN A 101 6.91 -5.40 -4.48
C ASN A 101 6.98 -6.59 -3.51
N ILE A 102 7.93 -7.50 -3.66
CA ILE A 102 8.16 -8.60 -2.69
C ILE A 102 8.57 -8.02 -1.33
N THR A 103 9.48 -7.06 -1.33
CA THR A 103 9.95 -6.42 -0.09
C THR A 103 8.80 -5.68 0.61
N LEU A 104 8.01 -4.91 -0.13
CA LEU A 104 6.82 -4.23 0.40
C LEU A 104 5.77 -5.20 0.91
N ALA A 105 5.52 -6.31 0.20
CA ALA A 105 4.62 -7.35 0.65
C ALA A 105 5.11 -8.02 1.95
N ALA A 106 6.41 -8.32 2.03
CA ALA A 106 7.03 -8.91 3.22
C ALA A 106 6.95 -7.96 4.42
N LEU A 107 7.32 -6.68 4.25
CA LEU A 107 7.19 -5.66 5.29
C LEU A 107 5.73 -5.51 5.73
N ASN A 108 4.79 -5.42 4.78
CA ASN A 108 3.37 -5.32 5.11
C ASN A 108 2.80 -6.60 5.75
N LEU A 109 3.49 -7.73 5.72
CA LEU A 109 3.10 -8.94 6.45
C LEU A 109 3.53 -8.92 7.92
N ILE A 110 4.53 -8.10 8.27
CA ILE A 110 5.06 -8.02 9.63
C ILE A 110 3.96 -7.45 10.55
N PRO A 111 3.63 -8.11 11.67
CA PRO A 111 2.56 -7.69 12.58
C PRO A 111 3.00 -6.54 13.51
N ILE A 112 3.63 -5.49 12.96
CA ILE A 112 4.10 -4.31 13.70
C ILE A 112 3.34 -3.07 13.21
N PRO A 113 2.64 -2.33 14.08
CA PRO A 113 2.04 -1.04 13.70
C PRO A 113 3.13 -0.09 13.18
N PRO A 114 2.90 0.65 12.08
CA PRO A 114 1.64 0.95 11.41
C PRO A 114 1.35 0.04 10.19
N LEU A 115 2.09 -1.05 10.01
CA LEU A 115 2.03 -1.93 8.85
C LEU A 115 0.72 -2.70 8.80
N ASP A 116 0.30 -3.06 7.58
CA ASP A 116 -0.99 -3.71 7.32
C ASP A 116 -1.13 -5.08 8.00
N GLY A 117 -0.03 -5.80 8.24
CA GLY A 117 -0.02 -7.08 8.96
C GLY A 117 -0.51 -6.94 10.40
N SER A 118 -0.20 -5.82 11.07
CA SER A 118 -0.71 -5.53 12.42
C SER A 118 -2.22 -5.30 12.41
N LYS A 119 -2.77 -4.72 11.34
CA LYS A 119 -4.22 -4.48 11.17
C LYS A 119 -4.98 -5.77 10.85
N ILE A 120 -4.36 -6.68 10.10
CA ILE A 120 -4.89 -8.04 9.93
C ILE A 120 -4.96 -8.75 11.28
N LEU A 121 -3.87 -8.70 12.06
CA LEU A 121 -3.81 -9.28 13.40
C LEU A 121 -4.86 -8.65 14.34
N MET A 122 -5.04 -7.32 14.27
CA MET A 122 -6.09 -6.58 14.97
C MET A 122 -7.48 -7.13 14.68
N GLY A 123 -7.75 -7.63 13.47
CA GLY A 123 -9.03 -8.25 13.12
C GLY A 123 -9.36 -9.54 13.88
N PHE A 124 -8.35 -10.25 14.40
CA PHE A 124 -8.52 -11.52 15.12
C PHE A 124 -8.46 -11.38 16.66
N ILE A 125 -7.93 -10.28 17.19
CA ILE A 125 -7.73 -10.06 18.64
C ILE A 125 -8.86 -9.25 19.31
N SER A 126 -8.87 -9.24 20.65
CA SER A 126 -9.85 -8.52 21.47
C SER A 126 -9.71 -7.00 21.38
N GLU A 127 -10.79 -6.25 21.60
CA GLU A 127 -10.79 -4.77 21.48
C GLU A 127 -9.80 -4.08 22.44
N ARG A 128 -9.54 -4.66 23.62
CA ARG A 128 -8.56 -4.10 24.57
C ARG A 128 -7.15 -4.12 23.97
N THR A 129 -6.81 -5.22 23.30
CA THR A 129 -5.51 -5.41 22.64
C THR A 129 -5.39 -4.52 21.40
N GLN A 130 -6.50 -4.28 20.67
CA GLN A 130 -6.53 -3.32 19.57
C GLN A 130 -6.18 -1.89 20.03
N VAL A 131 -6.74 -1.44 21.16
CA VAL A 131 -6.43 -0.11 21.72
C VAL A 131 -4.96 -0.01 22.13
N PHE A 132 -4.37 -1.09 22.66
CA PHE A 132 -2.95 -1.12 22.99
C PHE A 132 -2.05 -1.03 21.74
N LEU A 133 -2.36 -1.80 20.68
CA LEU A 133 -1.65 -1.74 19.39
C LEU A 133 -1.80 -0.37 18.70
N ALA A 134 -2.99 0.24 18.76
CA ALA A 134 -3.21 1.58 18.20
C ALA A 134 -2.37 2.66 18.92
N ARG A 135 -2.06 2.49 20.21
CA ARG A 135 -1.15 3.40 20.93
C ARG A 135 0.31 3.26 20.50
N LEU A 136 0.67 2.14 19.86
CA LEU A 136 2.02 1.90 19.34
C LEU A 136 2.18 2.41 17.89
N GLU A 137 1.10 2.71 17.16
CA GLU A 137 1.16 3.26 15.79
C GLU A 137 2.10 4.47 15.63
N PRO A 138 2.12 5.47 16.53
CA PRO A 138 3.01 6.62 16.41
C PRO A 138 4.51 6.27 16.50
N TYR A 139 4.84 5.19 17.20
CA TYR A 139 6.22 4.71 17.38
C TYR A 139 6.65 3.75 16.29
N GLY A 140 5.72 3.30 15.45
CA GLY A 140 5.95 2.28 14.45
C GLY A 140 7.03 2.62 13.42
N PHE A 141 7.15 3.90 13.06
CA PHE A 141 8.22 4.38 12.16
C PHE A 141 9.63 4.14 12.75
N PHE A 142 9.81 4.37 14.05
CA PHE A 142 11.09 4.14 14.72
C PHE A 142 11.42 2.65 14.83
N ILE A 143 10.41 1.79 15.02
CA ILE A 143 10.59 0.34 15.07
C ILE A 143 11.05 -0.19 13.71
N ILE A 144 10.49 0.33 12.60
CA ILE A 144 10.88 -0.09 11.24
C ILE A 144 12.31 0.35 10.90
N ILE A 145 12.73 1.54 11.33
CA ILE A 145 14.10 2.03 11.10
C ILE A 145 15.13 1.24 11.91
N GLY A 146 14.74 0.75 13.09
CA GLY A 146 15.63 -0.02 13.97
C GLY A 146 15.79 -1.49 13.60
N LEU A 147 15.07 -2.00 12.60
CA LEU A 147 15.04 -3.41 12.18
C LEU A 147 15.92 -3.66 10.94
#